data_AF-A0A2T6ZR97-F1
#
_entry.id   AF-A0A2T6ZR97-F1
#
_cell.length_a   1.000
_cell.length_b   1.000
_cell.length_c   1.000
_cell.angle_alpha   90.00
_cell.angle_beta   90.00
_cell.angle_gamma   90.00
#
_symmetry.space_group_name_H-M   'P 1'
#
loop_
_entity.id
_entity.type
_entity.pdbx_description
1 polymer ?
#
loop_
_entity_poly.entity_id
_entity_poly.type
_entity_poly.pdbx_seq_one_letter_code
_entity_poly.pdbx_strand_id
1 'polypeptide(L)'
;MSSLSSAVVVMKAFNLVDTVDLQRELASRQTKVVPPRQGRCNAINTEVIRLTRQLEDGNRRDRSSKDVSKWCTERSNASTAVTKFIGNYFLDMKLIRSPERLKFVQACVLCRHLYCGNRPIFGVADAMWRMLRALGLDLAMSKECGVDAVFQYWHDKNIYFKRVRNIAMQVERRLMDMRCVLVDEGN
;
A
#
# COMPACT_ATOMS: atom_id res chain seq x y z
N MET A 1 12.02 -20.42 -30.06
CA MET A 1 12.41 -19.88 -28.74
C MET A 1 12.64 -18.37 -28.87
N SER A 2 11.64 -17.52 -28.60
CA SER A 2 11.84 -16.05 -28.60
C SER A 2 10.71 -15.25 -27.93
N SER A 3 10.04 -15.79 -26.90
CA SER A 3 8.88 -15.12 -26.26
C SER A 3 9.13 -14.58 -24.84
N LEU A 4 10.30 -14.80 -24.25
CA LEU A 4 10.59 -14.37 -22.87
C LEU A 4 11.22 -12.96 -22.78
N SER A 5 11.64 -12.38 -23.91
CA SER A 5 12.32 -11.06 -23.92
C SER A 5 11.34 -9.88 -23.84
N SER A 6 10.18 -9.94 -24.52
CA SER A 6 9.23 -8.81 -24.54
C SER A 6 8.51 -8.56 -23.21
N ALA A 7 8.24 -9.59 -22.41
CA ALA A 7 7.54 -9.41 -21.12
C ALA A 7 8.42 -8.69 -20.08
N VAL A 8 9.73 -8.94 -20.08
CA VAL A 8 10.70 -8.29 -19.20
C VAL A 8 10.91 -6.82 -19.59
N VAL A 9 10.91 -6.52 -20.89
CA VAL A 9 11.00 -5.15 -21.40
C VAL A 9 9.73 -4.35 -21.08
N VAL A 10 8.55 -4.95 -21.22
CA VAL A 10 7.28 -4.29 -20.90
C VAL A 10 7.13 -4.06 -19.39
N MET A 11 7.53 -5.00 -18.52
CA MET A 11 7.53 -4.77 -17.06
C MET A 11 8.52 -3.67 -16.62
N LYS A 12 9.71 -3.60 -17.24
CA LYS A 12 10.67 -2.51 -16.97
C LYS A 12 10.14 -1.15 -17.44
N ALA A 13 9.49 -1.10 -18.61
CA ALA A 13 8.92 0.13 -19.16
C ALA A 13 7.73 0.66 -18.32
N PHE A 14 6.82 -0.20 -17.87
CA PHE A 14 5.69 0.22 -17.03
C PHE A 14 6.11 0.68 -15.63
N ASN A 15 7.13 0.05 -15.03
CA ASN A 15 7.72 0.54 -13.78
C ASN A 15 8.36 1.92 -13.98
N LEU A 16 9.02 2.14 -15.13
CA LEU A 16 9.64 3.43 -15.45
C LEU A 16 8.61 4.55 -15.56
N VAL A 17 7.48 4.34 -16.26
CA VAL A 17 6.45 5.37 -16.49
C VAL A 17 5.82 5.85 -15.18
N ASP A 18 5.46 4.92 -14.27
CA ASP A 18 4.92 5.30 -12.95
C ASP A 18 5.98 6.05 -12.11
N THR A 19 7.27 5.70 -12.19
CA THR A 19 8.34 6.48 -11.52
C THR A 19 8.62 7.82 -12.19
N VAL A 20 8.51 7.93 -13.51
CA VAL A 20 8.80 9.15 -14.26
C VAL A 20 7.70 10.19 -14.02
N ASP A 21 6.43 9.80 -13.98
CA ASP A 21 5.33 10.71 -13.65
C ASP A 21 5.41 11.18 -12.19
N LEU A 22 5.75 10.28 -11.26
CA LEU A 22 6.06 10.63 -9.87
C LEU A 22 7.27 11.57 -9.76
N GLN A 23 8.33 11.33 -10.54
CA GLN A 23 9.51 12.19 -10.60
C GLN A 23 9.21 13.55 -11.21
N ARG A 24 8.32 13.63 -12.20
CA ARG A 24 7.89 14.89 -12.83
C ARG A 24 7.05 15.75 -11.87
N GLU A 25 6.18 15.11 -11.09
CA GLU A 25 5.38 15.78 -10.05
C GLU A 25 6.24 16.20 -8.83
N LEU A 26 7.33 15.47 -8.54
CA LEU A 26 8.33 15.85 -7.56
C LEU A 26 9.25 16.99 -8.05
N ALA A 27 9.59 17.01 -9.35
CA ALA A 27 10.45 18.02 -9.96
C ALA A 27 9.78 19.40 -10.07
N SER A 28 8.44 19.46 -10.13
CA SER A 28 7.70 20.73 -10.11
C SER A 28 7.64 21.37 -8.70
N ARG A 29 7.99 20.62 -7.64
CA ARG A 29 8.08 21.14 -6.26
C ARG A 29 9.47 21.74 -6.01
N GLN A 30 9.74 22.86 -6.68
CA GLN A 30 10.92 23.70 -6.49
C GLN A 30 11.26 23.97 -5.00
N THR A 31 12.51 23.67 -4.64
CA THR A 31 13.33 24.18 -3.51
C THR A 31 12.58 24.51 -2.20
N LYS A 32 11.96 23.52 -1.56
CA LYS A 32 11.69 23.62 -0.12
C LYS A 32 12.95 23.23 0.64
N VAL A 33 13.42 24.10 1.53
CA VAL A 33 14.44 23.77 2.53
C VAL A 33 13.97 22.49 3.22
N VAL A 34 14.69 21.38 2.99
CA VAL A 34 14.32 20.09 3.54
C VAL A 34 14.48 20.17 5.06
N PRO A 35 13.41 19.96 5.85
CA PRO A 35 13.53 20.04 7.30
C PRO A 35 14.56 19.04 7.83
N PRO A 36 15.21 19.34 8.96
CA PRO A 36 16.12 18.41 9.62
C PRO A 36 15.47 17.04 9.80
N ARG A 37 16.29 15.98 9.77
CA ARG A 37 15.81 14.59 9.87
C ARG A 37 14.85 14.37 11.04
N GLN A 38 15.12 14.98 12.20
CA GLN A 38 14.26 14.87 13.37
C GLN A 38 12.88 15.50 13.13
N GLY A 39 12.82 16.67 12.49
CA GLY A 39 11.56 17.32 12.12
C GLY A 39 10.73 16.47 11.16
N ARG A 40 11.37 15.87 10.15
CA ARG A 40 10.70 14.95 9.22
C ARG A 40 10.19 13.69 9.91
N CYS A 41 11.01 13.09 10.78
CA CYS A 41 10.63 11.93 11.58
C CYS A 41 9.40 12.23 12.45
N ASN A 42 9.39 13.36 13.16
CA ASN A 42 8.25 13.75 13.97
C ASN A 42 6.99 13.97 13.11
N ALA A 43 7.13 14.69 11.99
CA ALA A 43 6.01 14.99 11.10
C ALA A 43 5.37 13.72 10.51
N ILE A 44 6.17 12.82 9.93
CA ILE A 44 5.65 11.60 9.31
C ILE A 44 4.99 10.68 10.34
N ASN A 45 5.57 10.52 11.53
CA ASN A 45 5.00 9.65 12.56
C ASN A 45 3.69 10.20 13.14
N THR A 46 3.60 11.53 13.35
CA THR A 46 2.34 12.17 13.75
C THR A 46 1.24 11.92 12.72
N GLU A 47 1.58 12.05 11.44
CA GLU A 47 0.62 11.84 10.36
C GLU A 47 0.22 10.37 10.19
N VAL A 48 1.18 9.44 10.36
CA VAL A 48 0.89 8.00 10.39
C VAL A 48 -0.08 7.64 11.51
N ILE A 49 0.13 8.17 12.72
CA ILE A 49 -0.78 7.92 13.86
C ILE A 49 -2.18 8.46 13.54
N ARG A 50 -2.26 9.68 13.00
CA ARG A 50 -3.53 10.30 12.60
C ARG A 50 -4.27 9.48 11.54
N LEU A 51 -3.57 9.05 10.50
CA LEU A 51 -4.13 8.26 9.40
C LEU A 51 -4.53 6.85 9.84
N THR A 52 -3.76 6.23 10.72
CA THR A 52 -4.10 4.91 11.30
C THR A 52 -5.45 4.97 11.98
N ARG A 53 -5.66 5.94 12.89
CA ARG A 53 -6.95 6.15 13.55
C ARG A 53 -8.07 6.41 12.56
N GLN A 54 -7.82 7.25 11.55
CA GLN A 54 -8.82 7.56 10.52
C GLN A 54 -9.24 6.32 9.73
N LEU A 55 -8.31 5.43 9.37
CA LEU A 55 -8.59 4.17 8.69
C LEU A 55 -9.38 3.20 9.58
N GLU A 56 -8.98 3.06 10.84
CA GLU A 56 -9.66 2.20 11.82
C GLU A 56 -11.09 2.67 12.07
N ASP A 57 -11.28 3.96 12.30
CA ASP A 57 -12.60 4.58 12.50
C ASP A 57 -13.47 4.52 11.26
N GLY A 58 -12.88 4.70 10.07
CA GLY A 58 -13.60 4.56 8.81
C GLY A 58 -14.04 3.12 8.57
N ASN A 59 -13.15 2.15 8.80
CA ASN A 59 -13.48 0.74 8.68
C ASN A 59 -14.55 0.30 9.69
N ARG A 60 -14.45 0.77 10.94
CA ARG A 60 -15.45 0.49 11.99
C ARG A 60 -16.82 1.05 11.61
N ARG A 61 -16.89 2.31 11.18
CA ARG A 61 -18.15 2.97 10.78
C ARG A 61 -18.79 2.28 9.58
N ASP A 62 -18.01 2.02 8.53
CA ASP A 62 -18.49 1.29 7.34
C ASP A 62 -19.07 -0.07 7.72
N ARG A 63 -18.37 -0.86 8.55
CA ARG A 63 -18.83 -2.21 8.95
C ARG A 63 -20.03 -2.18 9.88
N SER A 64 -20.18 -1.13 10.69
CA SER A 64 -21.35 -0.96 11.57
C SER A 64 -22.60 -0.48 10.83
N SER A 65 -22.45 0.06 9.61
CA SER A 65 -23.59 0.55 8.84
C SER A 65 -24.47 -0.60 8.35
N LYS A 66 -25.77 -0.54 8.65
CA LYS A 66 -26.77 -1.42 8.02
C LYS A 66 -27.13 -0.97 6.61
N ASP A 67 -26.83 0.28 6.27
CA ASP A 67 -27.06 0.87 4.96
C ASP A 67 -25.85 0.59 4.05
N VAL A 68 -26.04 -0.35 3.13
CA VAL A 68 -25.01 -0.79 2.17
C VAL A 68 -24.60 0.33 1.21
N SER A 69 -25.48 1.30 0.94
CA SER A 69 -25.15 2.44 0.07
C SER A 69 -24.10 3.36 0.68
N LYS A 70 -24.00 3.37 2.02
CA LYS A 70 -23.00 4.14 2.77
C LYS A 70 -21.72 3.35 3.02
N TRP A 71 -21.66 2.08 2.59
CA TRP A 71 -20.45 1.29 2.74
C TRP A 71 -19.33 1.86 1.88
N CYS A 72 -18.13 1.84 2.44
CA CYS A 72 -16.93 2.42 1.84
C CYS A 72 -16.89 3.95 1.78
N THR A 73 -17.92 4.70 2.22
CA THR A 73 -17.87 6.18 2.21
C THR A 73 -16.75 6.69 3.11
N GLU A 74 -16.67 6.19 4.35
CA GLU A 74 -15.64 6.66 5.28
C GLU A 74 -14.25 6.15 4.89
N ARG A 75 -14.15 4.89 4.42
CA ARG A 75 -12.89 4.38 3.84
C ARG A 75 -12.47 5.13 2.58
N SER A 76 -13.39 5.68 1.79
CA SER A 76 -13.07 6.49 0.60
C SER A 76 -12.37 7.79 0.98
N ASN A 77 -12.88 8.48 2.00
CA ASN A 77 -12.25 9.67 2.55
C ASN A 77 -10.85 9.35 3.09
N ALA A 78 -10.72 8.26 3.84
CA ALA A 78 -9.43 7.79 4.34
C ALA A 78 -8.46 7.41 3.20
N SER A 79 -8.95 6.80 2.12
CA SER A 79 -8.13 6.44 0.95
C SER A 79 -7.54 7.66 0.25
N THR A 80 -8.30 8.75 0.13
CA THR A 80 -7.82 10.03 -0.40
C THR A 80 -6.69 10.60 0.47
N ALA A 81 -6.84 10.52 1.79
CA ALA A 81 -5.83 10.98 2.74
C ALA A 81 -4.54 10.13 2.64
N VAL A 82 -4.67 8.81 2.49
CA VAL A 82 -3.54 7.89 2.27
C VAL A 82 -2.82 8.21 0.96
N THR A 83 -3.53 8.46 -0.14
CA THR A 83 -2.91 8.85 -1.42
C THR A 83 -2.11 10.15 -1.29
N LYS A 84 -2.67 11.17 -0.63
CA LYS A 84 -1.96 12.43 -0.34
C LYS A 84 -0.71 12.20 0.52
N PHE A 85 -0.82 11.33 1.52
CA PHE A 85 0.31 10.97 2.38
C PHE A 85 1.44 10.31 1.59
N ILE A 86 1.14 9.37 0.68
CA ILE A 86 2.16 8.76 -0.19
C ILE A 86 2.90 9.86 -0.97
N GLY A 87 2.16 10.77 -1.62
CA GLY A 87 2.77 11.84 -2.41
C GLY A 87 3.65 12.80 -1.59
N ASN A 88 3.30 13.03 -0.32
CA ASN A 88 4.04 13.94 0.55
C ASN A 88 5.25 13.30 1.24
N TYR A 89 5.20 12.00 1.54
CA TYR A 89 6.16 11.33 2.41
C TYR A 89 6.87 10.12 1.76
N PHE A 90 6.76 9.92 0.44
CA PHE A 90 7.33 8.76 -0.25
C PHE A 90 8.80 8.50 0.10
N LEU A 91 9.63 9.54 0.13
CA LEU A 91 11.07 9.43 0.45
C LEU A 91 11.35 9.26 1.95
N ASP A 92 10.38 9.58 2.80
CA ASP A 92 10.51 9.55 4.25
C ASP A 92 9.90 8.28 4.88
N MET A 93 9.37 7.33 4.09
CA MET A 93 8.72 6.11 4.60
C MET A 93 9.59 5.29 5.57
N LYS A 94 10.92 5.33 5.40
CA LYS A 94 11.88 4.65 6.30
C LYS A 94 12.02 5.34 7.67
N LEU A 95 11.51 6.55 7.83
CA LEU A 95 11.51 7.30 9.10
C LEU A 95 10.31 6.95 10.00
N ILE A 96 9.36 6.15 9.51
CA ILE A 96 8.24 5.68 10.33
C ILE A 96 8.78 4.70 11.37
N ARG A 97 8.47 4.95 12.64
CA ARG A 97 8.85 4.10 13.76
C ARG A 97 8.17 2.74 13.64
N SER A 98 8.88 1.67 14.01
CA SER A 98 8.41 0.30 13.81
C SER A 98 7.01 0.02 14.41
N PRO A 99 6.70 0.44 15.65
CA PRO A 99 5.37 0.21 16.23
C PRO A 99 4.25 0.90 15.45
N GLU A 100 4.45 2.16 15.07
CA GLU A 100 3.52 2.95 14.27
C GLU A 100 3.36 2.38 12.86
N ARG A 101 4.45 1.92 12.25
CA ARG A 101 4.45 1.29 10.93
C ARG A 101 3.60 0.02 10.93
N LEU A 102 3.78 -0.85 11.93
CA LEU A 102 3.00 -2.08 12.05
C LEU A 102 1.49 -1.80 12.17
N LYS A 103 1.11 -0.91 13.10
CA LYS A 103 -0.31 -0.52 13.28
C LYS A 103 -0.91 0.06 12.00
N PHE A 104 -0.14 0.88 11.30
CA PHE A 104 -0.59 1.48 10.05
C PHE A 104 -0.77 0.45 8.92
N VAL A 105 0.15 -0.50 8.81
CA VAL A 105 0.03 -1.64 7.89
C VAL A 105 -1.21 -2.47 8.21
N GLN A 106 -1.44 -2.80 9.48
CA GLN A 106 -2.60 -3.55 9.93
C GLN A 106 -3.90 -2.82 9.54
N ALA A 107 -4.00 -1.51 9.79
CA ALA A 107 -5.15 -0.72 9.35
C ALA A 107 -5.35 -0.77 7.82
N CYS A 108 -4.27 -0.67 7.04
CA CYS A 108 -4.34 -0.82 5.58
C CYS A 108 -4.84 -2.21 5.16
N VAL A 109 -4.40 -3.29 5.83
CA VAL A 109 -4.86 -4.67 5.56
C VAL A 109 -6.34 -4.82 5.91
N LEU A 110 -6.76 -4.33 7.06
CA LEU A 110 -8.16 -4.36 7.50
C LEU A 110 -9.11 -3.69 6.49
N CYS A 111 -8.71 -2.56 5.91
CA CYS A 111 -9.49 -1.87 4.89
C CYS A 111 -9.67 -2.67 3.58
N ARG A 112 -8.85 -3.69 3.34
CA ARG A 112 -8.93 -4.57 2.14
C ARG A 112 -9.79 -5.81 2.33
N HIS A 113 -10.06 -6.24 3.56
CA HIS A 113 -10.87 -7.43 3.78
C HIS A 113 -12.27 -7.26 3.19
N LEU A 114 -12.76 -8.34 2.61
CA LEU A 114 -14.16 -8.47 2.21
C LEU A 114 -15.05 -8.29 3.45
N TYR A 115 -16.21 -7.68 3.26
CA TYR A 115 -17.22 -7.55 4.30
C TYR A 115 -18.59 -7.90 3.73
N CYS A 116 -19.24 -8.93 4.28
CA CYS A 116 -20.52 -9.46 3.77
C CYS A 116 -20.50 -9.72 2.25
N GLY A 117 -19.41 -10.30 1.73
CA GLY A 117 -19.21 -10.54 0.29
C GLY A 117 -18.86 -9.30 -0.55
N ASN A 118 -18.98 -8.09 0.01
CA ASN A 118 -18.66 -6.84 -0.67
C ASN A 118 -17.17 -6.53 -0.61
N ARG A 119 -16.67 -6.05 -1.75
CA ARG A 119 -15.26 -5.70 -1.97
C ARG A 119 -15.00 -4.25 -1.61
N PRO A 120 -13.77 -3.90 -1.20
CA PRO A 120 -13.38 -2.49 -1.16
C PRO A 120 -13.51 -1.89 -2.57
N ILE A 121 -14.03 -0.66 -2.64
CA ILE A 121 -14.08 0.08 -3.91
C ILE A 121 -12.68 0.35 -4.44
N PHE A 122 -12.59 0.68 -5.73
CA PHE A 122 -11.32 0.91 -6.43
C PHE A 122 -10.38 1.85 -5.68
N GLY A 123 -10.84 3.04 -5.27
CA GLY A 123 -9.99 4.05 -4.63
C GLY A 123 -9.38 3.55 -3.30
N VAL A 124 -10.16 2.84 -2.50
CA VAL A 124 -9.69 2.23 -1.25
C VAL A 124 -8.64 1.17 -1.55
N ALA A 125 -8.93 0.26 -2.48
CA ALA A 125 -8.02 -0.81 -2.82
C ALA A 125 -6.69 -0.31 -3.42
N ASP A 126 -6.74 0.61 -4.37
CA ASP A 126 -5.55 1.20 -5.00
C ASP A 126 -4.66 1.88 -3.95
N ALA A 127 -5.24 2.76 -3.13
CA ALA A 127 -4.51 3.48 -2.09
C ALA A 127 -3.84 2.54 -1.08
N MET A 128 -4.56 1.53 -0.58
CA MET A 128 -4.00 0.61 0.41
C MET A 128 -2.87 -0.26 -0.19
N TRP A 129 -3.00 -0.73 -1.44
CA TRP A 129 -1.94 -1.52 -2.08
C TRP A 129 -0.71 -0.68 -2.40
N ARG A 130 -0.89 0.54 -2.90
CA ARG A 130 0.22 1.49 -3.10
C ARG A 130 0.93 1.80 -1.79
N MET A 131 0.18 1.96 -0.70
CA MET A 131 0.74 2.17 0.64
C MET A 131 1.60 0.98 1.08
N LEU A 132 1.09 -0.26 1.00
CA LEU A 132 1.90 -1.43 1.37
C LEU A 132 3.16 -1.60 0.52
N ARG A 133 3.06 -1.29 -0.78
CA ARG A 133 4.21 -1.29 -1.67
C ARG A 133 5.27 -0.30 -1.19
N ALA A 134 4.85 0.95 -0.94
CA ALA A 134 5.71 2.03 -0.48
C ALA A 134 6.32 1.76 0.91
N LEU A 135 5.55 1.15 1.81
CA LEU A 135 6.01 0.79 3.15
C LEU A 135 7.03 -0.32 3.14
N GLY A 136 7.23 -1.10 2.07
CA GLY A 136 8.34 -2.05 2.04
C GLY A 136 8.27 -3.15 3.12
N LEU A 137 7.11 -3.81 3.28
CA LEU A 137 6.92 -4.97 4.18
C LEU A 137 8.08 -5.97 4.10
N ASP A 138 8.59 -6.34 5.27
CA ASP A 138 9.43 -7.52 5.51
C ASP A 138 8.56 -8.73 5.93
N LEU A 139 9.19 -9.87 6.13
CA LEU A 139 8.50 -11.13 6.45
C LEU A 139 7.87 -11.16 7.85
N ALA A 140 8.50 -10.52 8.83
CA ALA A 140 7.97 -10.44 10.19
C ALA A 140 6.68 -9.62 10.19
N MET A 141 6.72 -8.44 9.59
CA MET A 141 5.58 -7.55 9.45
C MET A 141 4.49 -8.17 8.58
N SER A 142 4.83 -8.88 7.49
CA SER A 142 3.83 -9.54 6.65
C SER A 142 3.04 -10.58 7.44
N LYS A 143 3.72 -11.35 8.30
CA LYS A 143 3.10 -12.34 9.19
C LYS A 143 2.22 -11.67 10.23
N GLU A 144 2.74 -10.66 10.93
CA GLU A 144 2.02 -9.98 12.01
C GLU A 144 0.81 -9.15 11.53
N CYS A 145 0.86 -8.60 10.32
CA CYS A 145 -0.26 -7.85 9.76
C CYS A 145 -1.30 -8.70 9.02
N GLY A 146 -1.04 -9.99 8.81
CA GLY A 146 -1.95 -10.90 8.13
C GLY A 146 -2.18 -10.60 6.65
N VAL A 147 -1.24 -9.94 5.96
CA VAL A 147 -1.39 -9.60 4.53
C VAL A 147 -1.53 -10.84 3.64
N ASP A 148 -0.98 -11.98 4.04
CA ASP A 148 -1.10 -13.22 3.29
C ASP A 148 -2.56 -13.67 3.10
N ALA A 149 -3.41 -13.46 4.12
CA ALA A 149 -4.81 -13.84 4.10
C ALA A 149 -5.65 -13.05 3.09
N VAL A 150 -5.17 -11.88 2.65
CA VAL A 150 -5.86 -11.09 1.61
C VAL A 150 -5.42 -11.44 0.21
N PHE A 151 -4.20 -11.96 -0.05
CA PHE A 151 -3.72 -12.22 -1.42
C PHE A 151 -4.61 -13.17 -2.21
N GLN A 152 -5.20 -14.18 -1.56
CA GLN A 152 -6.11 -15.14 -2.20
C GLN A 152 -7.23 -14.46 -3.01
N TYR A 153 -7.76 -13.33 -2.51
CA TYR A 153 -8.83 -12.61 -3.21
C TYR A 153 -8.30 -11.92 -4.48
N TRP A 154 -7.07 -11.41 -4.43
CA TRP A 154 -6.47 -10.62 -5.51
C TRP A 154 -5.92 -11.47 -6.66
N HIS A 155 -5.80 -12.78 -6.46
CA HIS A 155 -5.47 -13.70 -7.55
C HIS A 155 -6.58 -13.81 -8.59
N ASP A 156 -7.83 -13.55 -8.21
CA ASP A 156 -8.98 -13.59 -9.11
C ASP A 156 -8.94 -12.44 -10.14
N LYS A 157 -8.58 -12.82 -11.38
CA LYS A 157 -8.43 -11.91 -12.53
C LYS A 157 -9.76 -11.35 -13.04
N ASN A 158 -10.89 -11.95 -12.69
CA ASN A 158 -12.19 -11.58 -13.25
C ASN A 158 -12.87 -10.46 -12.46
N ILE A 159 -12.37 -10.15 -11.27
CA ILE A 159 -13.14 -9.34 -10.33
C ILE A 159 -12.41 -8.09 -9.85
N TYR A 160 -11.08 -8.07 -9.88
CA TYR A 160 -10.30 -6.90 -9.50
C TYR A 160 -9.69 -6.21 -10.72
N PHE A 161 -9.71 -4.87 -10.68
CA PHE A 161 -9.10 -4.04 -11.72
C PHE A 161 -7.63 -4.43 -11.94
N LYS A 162 -7.27 -4.66 -13.21
CA LYS A 162 -5.94 -5.12 -13.63
C LYS A 162 -4.80 -4.33 -12.99
N ARG A 163 -4.92 -2.99 -12.92
CA ARG A 163 -3.90 -2.11 -12.32
C ARG A 163 -3.70 -2.41 -10.83
N VAL A 164 -4.78 -2.46 -10.04
CA VAL A 164 -4.69 -2.68 -8.59
C VAL A 164 -4.19 -4.09 -8.29
N ARG A 165 -4.66 -5.08 -9.06
CA ARG A 165 -4.15 -6.45 -8.99
C ARG A 165 -2.66 -6.52 -9.24
N ASN A 166 -2.15 -5.84 -10.27
CA ASN A 166 -0.72 -5.83 -10.55
C ASN A 166 0.10 -5.30 -9.37
N ILE A 167 -0.38 -4.26 -8.68
CA ILE A 167 0.30 -3.72 -7.49
C ILE A 167 0.27 -4.75 -6.35
N ALA A 168 -0.86 -5.42 -6.12
CA ALA A 168 -0.96 -6.49 -5.13
C ALA A 168 0.04 -7.63 -5.39
N MET A 169 0.11 -8.09 -6.65
CA MET A 169 1.04 -9.16 -7.07
C MET A 169 2.51 -8.74 -6.98
N GLN A 170 2.83 -7.44 -7.14
CA GLN A 170 4.18 -6.93 -6.89
C GLN A 170 4.56 -7.04 -5.41
N VAL A 171 3.62 -6.75 -4.50
CA VAL A 171 3.85 -6.88 -3.05
C VAL A 171 4.01 -8.35 -2.67
N GLU A 172 3.15 -9.23 -3.17
CA GLU A 172 3.24 -10.68 -2.93
C GLU A 172 4.55 -11.27 -3.44
N ARG A 173 4.92 -10.97 -4.69
CA ARG A 173 6.16 -11.46 -5.29
C ARG A 173 7.38 -11.07 -4.45
N ARG A 174 7.47 -9.82 -4.00
CA ARG A 174 8.58 -9.38 -3.14
C ARG A 174 8.67 -10.19 -1.84
N LEU A 175 7.53 -10.50 -1.22
CA LEU A 175 7.51 -11.32 0.00
C LEU A 175 7.91 -12.77 -0.30
N MET A 176 7.50 -13.33 -1.44
CA MET A 176 7.93 -14.66 -1.86
C MET A 176 9.44 -14.70 -2.17
N ASP A 177 9.97 -13.69 -2.85
CA ASP A 177 11.41 -13.58 -3.15
C ASP A 177 12.22 -13.55 -1.84
N MET A 178 11.76 -12.79 -0.82
CA MET A 178 12.38 -12.79 0.51
C MET A 178 12.34 -14.15 1.20
N ARG A 179 11.27 -14.94 1.02
CA ARG A 179 11.17 -16.30 1.57
C ARG A 179 12.15 -17.25 0.89
N CYS A 180 12.31 -17.16 -0.43
CA CYS A 180 13.23 -18.01 -1.18
C CYS A 180 14.69 -17.76 -0.77
N VAL A 181 15.10 -16.50 -0.58
CA VAL A 181 16.46 -16.16 -0.13
C VAL A 181 16.81 -16.81 1.21
N LEU A 182 15.86 -16.84 2.16
CA LEU A 182 16.08 -17.49 3.46
C LEU A 182 16.17 -19.02 3.39
N VAL A 183 15.59 -19.64 2.36
CA VAL A 183 15.70 -21.09 2.15
C VAL A 183 17.08 -21.45 1.59
N ASP A 184 17.67 -20.58 0.77
CA ASP A 184 19.00 -20.78 0.20
C ASP A 184 20.14 -20.51 1.20
N GLU A 185 19.93 -19.67 2.22
CA GLU A 185 20.92 -19.41 3.30
C GLU A 185 20.97 -20.52 4.37
N GLY A 186 20.05 -21.49 4.31
CA GLY A 186 19.96 -22.61 5.25
C GLY A 186 20.58 -23.93 4.77
N ASN A 187 21.24 -23.95 3.61
CA ASN A 187 21.90 -25.12 3.01
C ASN A 187 23.41 -24.94 2.91
#